data_AF-A0A3S1AVV2-F1
#
_entry.id   AF-A0A3S1AVV2-F1
#
_cell.length_a   1.000
_cell.length_b   1.000
_cell.length_c   1.000
_cell.angle_alpha   90.00
_cell.angle_beta   90.00
_cell.angle_gamma   90.00
#
_symmetry.space_group_name_H-M   'P 1'
#
loop_
_entity.id
_entity.type
_entity.pdbx_description
1 polymer ?
#
loop_
_entity_poly.entity_id
_entity_poly.type
_entity_poly.pdbx_seq_one_letter_code
_entity_poly.pdbx_strand_id
1 'polypeptide(L)'
;MDCDSQDVVEDFKRKFDQVVQKMGARSTSYGNERNLILFIMDKCSHFVSSHVIYDDIKARLVPIFTRYDLEKAEASGKGSIDTMINICLCARNLSFNDFVAFVGALAVDHCHAAEQILLALDEFPTQSQLVRSSTF
;
A
#
# COMPACT_ATOMS: atom_id res chain seq x y z
N MET A 1 12.67 -6.44 18.76
CA MET A 1 12.93 -5.23 17.95
C MET A 1 11.63 -4.48 17.96
N ASP A 2 11.56 -3.39 18.71
CA ASP A 2 10.38 -2.52 18.69
C ASP A 2 10.50 -1.66 17.45
N CYS A 3 9.68 -1.98 16.45
CA CYS A 3 9.54 -1.15 15.27
C CYS A 3 8.72 0.09 15.67
N ASP A 4 9.29 1.28 15.51
CA ASP A 4 8.53 2.51 15.71
C ASP A 4 7.63 2.73 14.49
N SER A 5 6.32 2.50 14.69
CA SER A 5 5.30 2.65 13.64
C SER A 5 5.32 4.02 12.97
N GLN A 6 5.76 5.08 13.67
CA GLN A 6 5.80 6.43 13.13
C GLN A 6 6.98 6.59 12.15
N ASP A 7 8.13 6.00 12.46
CA ASP A 7 9.31 6.04 11.59
C ASP A 7 9.03 5.35 10.24
N VAL A 8 8.32 4.22 10.25
CA VAL A 8 7.95 3.49 9.02
C VAL A 8 7.04 4.32 8.12
N VAL A 9 6.08 5.05 8.69
CA VAL A 9 5.11 5.86 7.94
C VAL A 9 5.79 7.10 7.34
N GLU A 10 6.64 7.77 8.11
CA GLU A 10 7.40 8.93 7.61
C GLU A 10 8.40 8.51 6.52
N ASP A 11 9.08 7.37 6.68
CA ASP A 11 9.94 6.80 5.65
C ASP A 11 9.16 6.43 4.38
N PHE A 12 7.99 5.81 4.55
CA PHE A 12 7.09 5.51 3.43
C PHE A 12 6.72 6.78 2.66
N LYS A 13 6.23 7.80 3.36
CA LYS A 13 5.82 9.08 2.77
C LYS A 13 6.96 9.73 2.00
N ARG A 14 8.13 9.84 2.65
CA ARG A 14 9.34 10.43 2.06
C ARG A 14 9.79 9.68 0.81
N LYS A 15 9.83 8.34 0.84
CA LYS A 15 10.23 7.53 -0.32
C LYS A 15 9.21 7.60 -1.44
N PHE A 16 7.93 7.55 -1.12
CA PHE A 16 6.85 7.66 -2.11
C PHE A 16 6.97 8.96 -2.91
N ASP A 17 7.15 10.10 -2.21
CA ASP A 17 7.35 11.41 -2.85
C ASP A 17 8.59 11.42 -3.76
N GLN A 18 9.70 10.81 -3.33
CA GLN A 18 10.91 10.71 -4.15
C GLN A 18 10.69 9.87 -5.42
N VAL A 19 9.96 8.77 -5.34
CA VAL A 19 9.65 7.92 -6.50
C VAL A 19 8.73 8.67 -7.46
N VAL A 20 7.67 9.31 -6.95
CA VAL A 20 6.75 10.12 -7.77
C VAL A 20 7.48 11.27 -8.47
N GLN A 21 8.40 11.96 -7.80
CA GLN A 21 9.24 13.00 -8.40
C GLN A 21 10.16 12.45 -9.51
N LYS A 22 10.73 11.24 -9.31
CA LYS A 22 11.59 10.57 -10.31
C LYS A 22 10.82 10.07 -11.53
N MET A 23 9.51 9.81 -11.42
CA MET A 23 8.66 9.39 -12.55
C MET A 23 8.45 10.50 -13.61
N GLY A 24 8.83 11.75 -13.29
CA GLY A 24 8.90 12.86 -14.24
C GLY A 24 7.55 13.55 -14.53
N ALA A 25 7.62 14.82 -14.94
CA ALA A 25 6.48 15.72 -15.10
C ALA A 25 5.56 15.48 -16.33
N ARG A 26 5.72 14.36 -17.05
CA ARG A 26 4.97 14.08 -18.30
C ARG A 26 3.60 13.42 -18.07
N SER A 27 3.36 12.90 -16.88
CA SER A 27 2.06 12.44 -16.38
C SER A 27 1.63 13.31 -15.19
N THR A 28 0.33 13.47 -14.99
CA THR A 28 -0.21 14.16 -13.81
C THR A 28 0.23 13.44 -12.53
N SER A 29 0.50 14.17 -11.43
CA SER A 29 0.99 13.50 -10.20
C SER A 29 0.01 12.42 -9.73
N TYR A 30 -1.29 12.67 -9.86
CA TYR A 30 -2.34 11.68 -9.62
C TYR A 30 -2.19 10.37 -10.41
N GLY A 31 -1.79 10.43 -11.68
CA GLY A 31 -1.53 9.24 -12.49
C GLY A 31 -0.31 8.45 -12.00
N ASN A 32 0.73 9.15 -11.55
CA ASN A 32 1.94 8.53 -11.00
C ASN A 32 1.68 7.91 -9.62
N GLU A 33 1.00 8.64 -8.74
CA GLU A 33 0.60 8.17 -7.40
C GLU A 33 -0.24 6.90 -7.51
N ARG A 34 -1.24 6.90 -8.39
CA ARG A 34 -2.09 5.73 -8.62
C ARG A 34 -1.30 4.53 -9.15
N ASN A 35 -0.43 4.74 -10.13
CA ASN A 35 0.40 3.66 -10.69
C ASN A 35 1.34 3.06 -9.63
N LEU A 36 1.87 3.90 -8.73
CA LEU A 36 2.73 3.47 -7.65
C LEU A 36 1.96 2.64 -6.61
N ILE A 37 0.77 3.10 -6.20
CA ILE A 37 -0.12 2.35 -5.29
C ILE A 37 -0.49 0.98 -5.91
N LEU A 38 -0.85 0.95 -7.20
CA LEU A 38 -1.17 -0.30 -7.89
C LEU A 38 0.01 -1.28 -7.88
N PHE A 39 1.22 -0.80 -8.19
CA PHE A 39 2.43 -1.62 -8.16
C PHE A 39 2.71 -2.19 -6.76
N ILE A 40 2.66 -1.34 -5.73
CA ILE A 40 2.88 -1.74 -4.34
C ILE A 40 1.91 -2.85 -3.96
N MET A 41 0.60 -2.62 -4.18
CA MET A 41 -0.43 -3.58 -3.79
C MET A 41 -0.36 -4.89 -4.60
N ASP A 42 -0.02 -4.84 -5.88
CA ASP A 42 0.19 -6.05 -6.70
C ASP A 42 1.37 -6.89 -6.15
N LYS A 43 2.39 -6.24 -5.56
CA LYS A 43 3.54 -6.91 -4.94
C LYS A 43 3.26 -7.43 -3.52
N CYS A 44 2.56 -6.66 -2.68
CA CYS A 44 2.46 -6.96 -1.25
C CYS A 44 1.11 -7.57 -0.82
N SER A 45 0.06 -7.52 -1.64
CA SER A 45 -1.30 -7.90 -1.23
C SER A 45 -1.41 -9.29 -0.62
N HIS A 46 -0.73 -10.29 -1.19
CA HIS A 46 -0.71 -11.65 -0.63
C HIS A 46 -0.03 -11.70 0.75
N PHE A 47 1.09 -11.00 0.92
CA PHE A 47 1.78 -10.94 2.22
C PHE A 47 0.91 -10.25 3.26
N VAL A 48 0.38 -9.07 2.93
CA VAL A 48 -0.51 -8.30 3.81
C VAL A 48 -1.73 -9.15 4.20
N SER A 49 -2.39 -9.78 3.24
CA SER A 49 -3.61 -10.54 3.51
C SER A 49 -3.40 -11.82 4.34
N SER A 50 -2.20 -12.39 4.33
CA SER A 50 -1.87 -13.60 5.09
C SER A 50 -1.29 -13.32 6.48
N HIS A 51 -0.82 -12.09 6.75
CA HIS A 51 -0.12 -11.74 7.99
C HIS A 51 -0.82 -10.68 8.84
N VAL A 52 -1.89 -10.08 8.33
CA VAL A 52 -2.67 -9.04 9.02
C VAL A 52 -4.02 -9.60 9.40
N ILE A 53 -4.38 -9.44 10.67
CA ILE A 53 -5.68 -9.86 11.19
C ILE A 53 -6.61 -8.66 11.08
N TYR A 54 -7.68 -8.80 10.30
CA TYR A 54 -8.60 -7.70 10.01
C TYR A 54 -9.17 -7.05 11.29
N ASP A 55 -9.51 -7.86 12.30
CA ASP A 55 -10.13 -7.37 13.54
C ASP A 55 -9.17 -6.47 14.36
N ASP A 56 -7.85 -6.68 14.27
CA ASP A 56 -6.85 -5.88 14.98
C ASP A 56 -6.76 -4.44 14.43
N ILE A 57 -6.98 -4.28 13.13
CA ILE A 57 -6.85 -2.99 12.44
C ILE A 57 -8.19 -2.35 12.06
N LYS A 58 -9.31 -3.07 12.17
CA LYS A 58 -10.63 -2.63 11.69
C LYS A 58 -10.98 -1.21 12.12
N ALA A 59 -10.80 -0.88 13.40
CA ALA A 59 -11.14 0.44 13.94
C ALA A 59 -10.37 1.57 13.24
N ARG A 60 -9.12 1.31 12.81
CA ARG A 60 -8.26 2.25 12.09
C ARG A 60 -8.57 2.30 10.59
N LEU A 61 -9.22 1.27 10.04
CA LEU A 61 -9.66 1.23 8.64
C LEU A 61 -10.95 2.01 8.38
N VAL A 62 -11.83 2.14 9.38
CA VAL A 62 -13.11 2.89 9.27
C VAL A 62 -12.96 4.32 8.72
N PRO A 63 -11.99 5.15 9.16
CA PRO A 63 -11.83 6.49 8.60
C PRO A 63 -11.21 6.52 7.19
N ILE A 64 -10.64 5.40 6.71
CA ILE A 64 -9.89 5.32 5.45
C ILE A 64 -10.78 4.84 4.30
N PHE A 65 -11.59 3.82 4.57
CA PHE A 65 -12.43 3.17 3.57
C PHE A 65 -13.88 3.62 3.70
N THR A 66 -14.59 3.68 2.58
CA THR A 66 -16.02 3.94 2.64
C THR A 66 -16.73 2.76 3.33
N ARG A 67 -17.90 3.04 3.91
CA ARG A 67 -18.75 1.98 4.48
C ARG A 67 -19.04 0.87 3.45
N TYR A 68 -19.26 1.25 2.20
CA TYR A 68 -19.52 0.31 1.11
C TYR A 68 -18.32 -0.60 0.84
N ASP A 69 -17.10 -0.07 0.84
CA ASP A 69 -15.87 -0.86 0.63
C ASP A 69 -15.68 -1.89 1.75
N LEU A 70 -15.92 -1.48 3.01
CA LEU A 70 -15.81 -2.35 4.16
C LEU A 70 -16.86 -3.46 4.15
N GLU A 71 -18.14 -3.11 3.90
CA GLU A 71 -19.22 -4.10 3.79
C GLU A 71 -18.96 -5.10 2.66
N LYS A 72 -18.45 -4.62 1.51
CA LYS A 72 -18.05 -5.47 0.39
C LYS A 72 -16.89 -6.39 0.75
N ALA A 73 -15.89 -5.89 1.49
CA ALA A 73 -14.75 -6.70 1.90
C ALA A 73 -15.15 -7.81 2.88
N GLU A 74 -16.03 -7.50 3.82
CA GLU A 74 -16.54 -8.44 4.84
C GLU A 74 -17.52 -9.48 4.27
N ALA A 75 -18.09 -9.27 3.07
CA ALA A 75 -19.09 -10.15 2.48
C ALA A 75 -18.59 -11.58 2.22
N SER A 76 -17.28 -11.76 2.04
CA SER A 76 -16.63 -13.07 1.86
C SER A 76 -16.43 -13.86 3.16
N GLY A 77 -16.79 -13.28 4.30
CA GLY A 77 -16.60 -13.88 5.63
C GLY A 77 -15.75 -12.96 6.49
N LYS A 78 -16.40 -12.23 7.40
CA LYS A 78 -15.76 -11.27 8.29
C LYS A 78 -14.59 -11.90 9.06
N GLY A 79 -13.43 -11.25 9.01
CA GLY A 79 -12.24 -11.68 9.74
C GLY A 79 -11.43 -12.80 9.05
N SER A 80 -11.85 -13.24 7.87
CA SER A 80 -11.08 -14.21 7.07
C SER A 80 -9.93 -13.55 6.31
N ILE A 81 -9.00 -14.37 5.80
CA ILE A 81 -7.99 -13.93 4.82
C ILE A 81 -8.65 -13.26 3.61
N ASP A 82 -9.81 -13.75 3.16
CA ASP A 82 -10.54 -13.16 2.03
C ASP A 82 -10.99 -11.72 2.32
N THR A 83 -11.35 -11.41 3.58
CA THR A 83 -11.63 -10.02 3.97
C THR A 83 -10.41 -9.14 3.70
N MET A 84 -9.22 -9.57 4.13
CA MET A 84 -8.00 -8.79 3.91
C MET A 84 -7.57 -8.73 2.45
N ILE A 85 -7.79 -9.80 1.66
CA ILE A 85 -7.61 -9.76 0.20
C ILE A 85 -8.50 -8.66 -0.40
N ASN A 86 -9.77 -8.60 0.00
CA ASN A 86 -10.70 -7.59 -0.50
C ASN A 86 -10.32 -6.17 -0.04
N ILE A 87 -9.87 -5.99 1.21
CA ILE A 87 -9.32 -4.71 1.68
C ILE A 87 -8.12 -4.28 0.82
N CYS A 88 -7.20 -5.20 0.51
CA CYS A 88 -6.07 -4.91 -0.38
C CYS A 88 -6.53 -4.51 -1.79
N LEU A 89 -7.58 -5.15 -2.32
CA LEU A 89 -8.17 -4.76 -3.61
C LEU A 89 -8.81 -3.37 -3.57
N CYS A 90 -9.44 -2.99 -2.46
CA CYS A 90 -9.95 -1.63 -2.25
C CYS A 90 -8.79 -0.62 -2.11
N ALA A 91 -7.70 -0.98 -1.42
CA ALA A 91 -6.54 -0.12 -1.18
C ALA A 91 -5.90 0.41 -2.47
N ARG A 92 -5.99 -0.36 -3.57
CA ARG A 92 -5.56 0.01 -4.93
C ARG A 92 -6.22 1.27 -5.48
N ASN A 93 -7.34 1.69 -4.90
CA ASN A 93 -8.15 2.83 -5.34
C ASN A 93 -8.11 4.02 -4.38
N LEU A 94 -7.30 3.94 -3.32
CA LEU A 94 -7.16 5.02 -2.36
C LEU A 94 -6.43 6.22 -2.97
N SER A 95 -6.74 7.40 -2.42
CA SER A 95 -5.88 8.57 -2.60
C SER A 95 -4.54 8.34 -1.91
N PHE A 96 -3.52 9.13 -2.25
CA PHE A 96 -2.23 9.04 -1.56
C PHE A 96 -2.37 9.20 -0.03
N ASN A 97 -3.14 10.17 0.43
CA ASN A 97 -3.31 10.42 1.86
C ASN A 97 -4.00 9.25 2.57
N ASP A 98 -5.03 8.68 1.95
CA ASP A 98 -5.73 7.52 2.50
C ASP A 98 -4.85 6.26 2.46
N PHE A 99 -4.00 6.14 1.44
CA PHE A 99 -3.03 5.05 1.35
C PHE A 99 -1.94 5.16 2.43
N VAL A 100 -1.44 6.37 2.71
CA VAL A 100 -0.52 6.61 3.84
C VAL A 100 -1.20 6.27 5.16
N ALA A 101 -2.46 6.66 5.36
CA ALA A 101 -3.22 6.29 6.54
C ALA A 101 -3.41 4.77 6.64
N PHE A 102 -3.59 4.07 5.52
CA PHE A 102 -3.65 2.61 5.48
C PHE A 102 -2.33 1.97 5.92
N VAL A 103 -1.19 2.44 5.39
CA VAL A 103 0.14 1.99 5.85
C VAL A 103 0.33 2.24 7.34
N GLY A 104 -0.10 3.41 7.84
CA GLY A 104 -0.07 3.72 9.27
C GLY A 104 -0.93 2.80 10.11
N ALA A 105 -2.14 2.44 9.66
CA ALA A 105 -2.99 1.47 10.34
C ALA A 105 -2.32 0.10 10.45
N LEU A 106 -1.59 -0.34 9.41
CA LEU A 106 -0.80 -1.56 9.44
C LEU A 106 0.40 -1.45 10.39
N ALA A 107 1.10 -0.32 10.38
CA ALA A 107 2.35 -0.15 11.12
C ALA A 107 2.19 -0.27 12.65
N VAL A 108 0.99 0.02 13.20
CA VAL A 108 0.75 -0.01 14.65
C VAL A 108 0.85 -1.43 15.23
N ASP A 109 0.16 -2.40 14.63
CA ASP A 109 0.09 -3.78 15.16
C ASP A 109 0.79 -4.80 14.25
N HIS A 110 1.04 -4.44 13.00
CA HIS A 110 1.62 -5.30 11.96
C HIS A 110 2.74 -4.58 11.21
N CYS A 111 3.72 -4.03 11.93
CA CYS A 111 4.83 -3.29 11.33
C CYS A 111 5.50 -4.02 10.15
N HIS A 112 5.69 -5.33 10.23
CA HIS A 112 6.26 -6.10 9.12
C HIS A 112 5.46 -6.01 7.81
N ALA A 113 4.14 -5.88 7.88
CA ALA A 113 3.31 -5.67 6.69
C ALA A 113 3.55 -4.26 6.08
N ALA A 114 3.73 -3.25 6.92
CA ALA A 114 4.11 -1.90 6.48
C ALA A 114 5.54 -1.86 5.91
N GLU A 115 6.48 -2.59 6.49
CA GLU A 115 7.84 -2.74 5.96
C GLU A 115 7.85 -3.41 4.57
N GLN A 116 7.01 -4.43 4.34
CA GLN A 116 6.89 -5.04 3.00
C GLN A 116 6.34 -4.05 1.96
N ILE A 117 5.44 -3.15 2.36
CA ILE A 117 4.98 -2.06 1.49
C ILE A 117 6.14 -1.10 1.18
N LEU A 118 6.98 -0.78 2.17
CA LEU A 118 8.16 0.06 1.98
C LEU A 118 9.21 -0.59 1.07
N LEU A 119 9.43 -1.91 1.17
CA LEU A 119 10.35 -2.64 0.29
C LEU A 119 9.83 -2.68 -1.16
N ALA A 120 8.51 -2.80 -1.35
CA ALA A 120 7.92 -2.72 -2.69
C ALA A 120 8.19 -1.37 -3.36
N LEU A 121 8.22 -0.26 -2.61
CA LEU A 121 8.62 1.04 -3.15
C LEU A 121 10.06 1.06 -3.69
N ASP A 122 10.99 0.39 -3.01
CA ASP A 122 12.40 0.31 -3.42
C ASP A 122 12.58 -0.49 -4.71
N GLU A 123 11.66 -1.42 -5.00
CA GLU A 123 11.63 -2.22 -6.23
C GLU A 123 10.94 -1.52 -7.41
N PHE A 124 10.33 -0.35 -7.21
CA PHE A 124 9.61 0.32 -8.28
C PHE A 124 10.56 0.67 -9.43
N PRO A 125 10.32 0.16 -10.65
CA PRO A 125 11.24 0.34 -11.76
C PRO A 125 11.27 1.81 -12.17
N THR A 126 12.35 2.51 -11.81
CA THR A 126 12.66 3.83 -12.38
C THR A 126 13.02 3.63 -13.85
N GLN A 127 12.47 4.45 -14.76
CA GLN A 127 12.56 4.31 -16.23
C GLN A 127 13.99 4.08 -16.78
N SER A 128 15.03 4.35 -16.00
CA SER A 128 16.43 4.02 -16.32
C SER A 128 16.71 2.52 -16.50
N GLN A 129 15.85 1.60 -16.03
CA GLN A 129 16.05 0.15 -16.19
C GLN A 129 15.37 -0.46 -17.43
N LEU A 130 14.38 0.21 -18.03
CA LEU A 130 13.68 -0.29 -19.22
C LEU A 130 14.48 -0.11 -20.53
N VAL A 131 15.49 0.75 -20.54
CA VAL A 131 16.30 1.04 -21.75
C VAL A 131 17.43 0.02 -21.96
N ARG A 132 17.73 -0.84 -20.97
CA ARG A 132 18.81 -1.83 -21.08
C ARG A 132 18.37 -3.19 -21.63
N SER A 133 17.08 -3.40 -21.86
CA SER A 133 16.54 -4.68 -22.34
C SER A 133 16.16 -4.69 -23.83
N SER A 134 16.49 -3.63 -24.59
CA SER A 134 16.11 -3.49 -26.01
C SER A 134 17.27 -3.62 -27.00
N THR A 135 18.37 -4.28 -26.62
CA THR A 135 19.40 -4.75 -27.56
C THR A 135 19.47 -6.26 -27.51
N PHE A 136 18.60 -6.91 -28.28
CA PHE A 136 18.81 -8.23 -28.86
C PHE A 136 18.18 -8.26 -30.25
#